data_AF-I0QL42-F1
#
_entry.id   AF-I0QL42-F1
#
_cell.length_a   1.000
_cell.length_b   1.000
_cell.length_c   1.000
_cell.angle_alpha   90.00
_cell.angle_beta   90.00
_cell.angle_gamma   90.00
#
_symmetry.space_group_name_H-M   'P 1'
#
loop_
_entity.id
_entity.type
_entity.pdbx_description
1 polymer ?
#
loop_
_entity_poly.entity_id
_entity_poly.type
_entity_poly.pdbx_seq_one_letter_code
_entity_poly.pdbx_strand_id
1 'polypeptide(L)' 'MMIDRKTLELTMIQMACQSGDPLDRHMLYTIRNGVAQALQAKERHKQRMTTPDYQWKKPVPRR' A
#
# COMPACT_ATOMS: atom_id res chain seq x y z
N MET A 1 10.25 -5.51 -9.97
CA MET A 1 9.52 -4.35 -10.53
C MET A 1 8.29 -4.07 -9.67
N MET A 2 8.04 -2.80 -9.33
CA MET A 2 6.83 -2.40 -8.62
C MET A 2 5.76 -2.11 -9.68
N ILE A 3 4.62 -2.80 -9.61
CA ILE A 3 3.50 -2.53 -10.52
C ILE A 3 3.04 -1.09 -10.26
N ASP A 4 2.89 -0.29 -11.31
CA ASP A 4 2.50 1.10 -11.18
C ASP A 4 1.09 1.20 -10.55
N ARG A 5 0.92 2.13 -9.61
CA ARG A 5 -0.32 2.31 -8.86
C ARG A 5 -1.49 2.58 -9.81
N LYS A 6 -1.25 3.39 -10.84
CA LYS A 6 -2.28 3.74 -11.84
C LYS A 6 -2.74 2.51 -12.62
N THR A 7 -1.82 1.61 -12.96
CA THR A 7 -2.16 0.35 -13.63
C THR A 7 -3.07 -0.51 -12.75
N LEU A 8 -2.80 -0.61 -11.45
CA LEU A 8 -3.65 -1.36 -10.52
C LEU A 8 -5.04 -0.74 -10.38
N GLU A 9 -5.12 0.58 -10.21
CA GLU A 9 -6.39 1.31 -10.13
C GLU A 9 -7.23 1.12 -11.40
N LEU A 10 -6.64 1.29 -12.59
CA LEU A 10 -7.33 1.08 -13.87
C LEU A 10 -7.82 -0.35 -14.03
N THR A 11 -7.01 -1.33 -13.65
CA THR A 11 -7.39 -2.75 -13.73
C THR A 11 -8.58 -3.05 -12.82
N MET A 12 -8.59 -2.52 -11.59
CA MET A 12 -9.72 -2.68 -10.66
C MET A 12 -10.99 -1.99 -11.14
N ILE A 13 -10.87 -0.81 -11.74
CA ILE A 13 -11.99 -0.11 -12.38
C ILE A 13 -12.56 -0.94 -13.52
N GLN A 14 -11.70 -1.49 -14.38
CA GLN A 14 -12.12 -2.31 -15.51
C GLN A 14 -12.80 -3.60 -15.06
N MET A 15 -12.30 -4.24 -13.99
CA MET A 15 -12.96 -5.39 -13.36
C MET A 15 -14.34 -5.01 -12.83
N ALA A 16 -14.49 -3.88 -12.12
CA ALA A 16 -15.78 -3.44 -11.61
C ALA A 16 -16.79 -3.14 -12.73
N CYS A 17 -16.34 -2.54 -13.84
CA CYS A 17 -17.18 -2.34 -15.03
C CYS A 17 -17.65 -3.67 -15.63
N GLN A 18 -16.81 -4.70 -15.64
CA GLN A 18 -17.18 -6.03 -16.13
C GLN A 18 -18.17 -6.75 -15.21
N SER A 19 -18.10 -6.49 -13.90
CA SER A 19 -19.04 -7.01 -12.91
C SER A 19 -20.44 -6.40 -13.02
N GLY A 20 -20.61 -5.32 -13.78
CA GLY A 20 -21.86 -4.58 -13.89
C GLY A 20 -22.14 -3.66 -12.69
N ASP A 21 -21.15 -3.46 -11.82
CA ASP A 21 -21.28 -2.56 -10.68
C ASP A 21 -21.33 -1.09 -11.14
N PRO A 22 -22.20 -0.26 -10.57
CA PRO A 22 -22.25 1.15 -10.91
C PRO A 22 -20.93 1.83 -10.54
N LEU A 23 -20.34 2.52 -11.52
CA LEU A 23 -19.10 3.27 -11.35
C LEU A 23 -19.34 4.57 -10.57
N ASP A 24 -19.79 4.45 -9.32
CA ASP A 24 -20.05 5.59 -8.44
C ASP A 24 -18.75 6.18 -7.89
N ARG A 25 -18.83 7.46 -7.48
CA ARG A 25 -17.74 8.18 -6.83
C ARG A 25 -17.27 7.47 -5.56
N HIS A 26 -18.18 6.84 -4.81
CA HIS A 26 -17.80 6.04 -3.65
C HIS A 26 -16.95 4.83 -4.04
N MET A 27 -17.32 4.11 -5.10
CA MET A 27 -16.56 2.94 -5.56
C MET A 27 -15.17 3.32 -6.06
N LEU A 28 -15.05 4.41 -6.83
CA LEU A 28 -13.75 4.95 -7.25
C LEU A 28 -12.86 5.32 -6.06
N TYR A 29 -13.45 5.89 -5.00
CA TYR A 29 -12.74 6.20 -3.77
C TYR A 29 -12.30 4.93 -3.03
N THR A 30 -13.16 3.92 -2.95
CA THR A 30 -12.85 2.63 -2.33
C THR A 30 -11.71 1.92 -3.05
N ILE A 31 -11.71 1.89 -4.38
CA ILE A 31 -10.63 1.30 -5.18
C ILE A 31 -9.31 2.03 -4.90
N ARG A 32 -9.27 3.36 -4.97
CA ARG A 32 -8.05 4.14 -4.73
C ARG A 32 -7.47 3.90 -3.33
N ASN A 33 -8.31 3.94 -2.30
CA ASN A 33 -7.85 3.70 -0.93
C ASN A 33 -7.42 2.25 -0.72
N GLY A 34 -8.16 1.29 -1.26
CA GLY A 34 -7.80 -0.13 -1.19
C GLY A 34 -6.42 -0.40 -1.81
N VAL A 35 -6.18 0.12 -3.02
CA VAL A 35 -4.87 0.00 -3.69
C VAL A 35 -3.78 0.69 -2.86
N ALA A 36 -4.01 1.90 -2.38
CA ALA A 36 -3.03 2.62 -1.55
C ALA A 36 -2.69 1.87 -0.26
N GLN A 37 -3.68 1.34 0.45
CA GLN A 37 -3.49 0.56 1.67
C GLN A 37 -2.73 -0.74 1.40
N ALA A 38 -3.07 -1.47 0.34
CA ALA A 38 -2.38 -2.69 -0.04
C ALA A 38 -0.89 -2.44 -0.34
N LEU A 39 -0.58 -1.37 -1.09
CA LEU A 39 0.80 -0.98 -1.39
C LEU A 39 1.56 -0.58 -0.12
N GLN A 40 0.94 0.20 0.77
CA GLN A 40 1.56 0.56 2.05
C GLN A 40 1.79 -0.65 2.95
N ALA A 41 0.85 -1.61 2.99
CA ALA A 41 1.01 -2.84 3.75
C ALA A 41 2.17 -3.69 3.22
N LYS A 42 2.29 -3.82 1.90
CA LYS A 42 3.43 -4.49 1.25
C LYS A 42 4.76 -3.80 1.58
N GLU A 43 4.82 -2.48 1.48
CA GLU A 43 6.04 -1.74 1.79
C GLU A 43 6.41 -1.86 3.28
N ARG A 44 5.42 -1.76 4.17
CA ARG A 44 5.63 -1.99 5.62
C ARG A 44 6.14 -3.40 5.90
N HIS A 45 5.60 -4.42 5.20
CA HIS A 45 6.07 -5.79 5.34
C HIS A 45 7.53 -5.92 4.88
N LYS A 46 7.87 -5.35 3.72
CA LYS A 46 9.26 -5.31 3.23
C LYS A 46 10.18 -4.62 4.22
N GLN A 47 9.77 -3.46 4.75
CA GLN A 47 10.53 -2.75 5.78
C GLN A 47 10.78 -3.67 6.98
N ARG A 48 9.74 -4.28 7.56
CA ARG A 48 9.89 -5.22 8.69
C ARG A 48 10.88 -6.35 8.41
N MET A 49 10.84 -6.94 7.21
CA MET A 49 11.74 -8.03 6.84
C MET A 49 13.17 -7.58 6.56
N THR A 50 13.38 -6.31 6.23
CA THR A 50 14.71 -5.75 5.90
C THR A 50 15.32 -4.97 7.06
N THR A 51 14.53 -4.64 8.09
CA THR A 51 15.02 -3.91 9.26
C THR A 51 16.08 -4.75 9.98
N PRO A 52 17.26 -4.20 10.27
CA PRO A 52 18.27 -4.90 11.06
C PRO A 52 17.76 -5.15 12.47
N ASP A 53 18.30 -6.19 13.12
CA ASP A 53 17.95 -6.53 14.49
C ASP A 53 18.13 -5.33 15.41
N TYR A 54 17.12 -5.06 16.22
CA TYR A 54 17.16 -3.97 17.18
C TYR A 54 18.25 -4.23 18.22
N GLN A 55 19.27 -3.38 18.25
CA GLN A 55 20.31 -3.38 19.28
C GLN A 55 20.14 -2.17 20.19
N TRP A 56 19.74 -2.41 21.45
CA TRP A 56 19.74 -1.37 22.47
C TRP A 56 21.16 -0.83 22.67
N LYS A 57 21.41 0.41 22.27
CA LYS A 57 22.68 1.10 22.55
C LYS A 57 22.51 1.94 23.82
N LYS A 58 23.34 1.67 24.82
CA LYS A 58 23.36 2.45 26.06
C LYS A 58 23.68 3.92 25.72
N PRO A 59 22.85 4.89 26.14
CA PRO A 59 23.12 6.30 25.86
C PRO A 59 24.43 6.73 26.51
N VAL A 60 25.24 7.49 25.77
CA VAL A 60 26.50 8.05 26.29
C VAL A 60 26.15 9.21 27.23
N PRO A 61 26.70 9.25 28.46
CA PRO A 61 26.45 10.36 29.38
C PRO A 61 26.94 11.67 28.76
N ARG A 62 26.08 12.69 28.78
CA ARG A 62 26.47 14.06 28.44
C ARG A 62 27.37 14.57 29.56
N ARG A 63 28.63 14.89 29.23
CA ARG A 63 29.58 15.53 30.15
C ARG A 63 29.23 17.01 30.32
#